data_AF-A0A7C4F722-F1
#
_entry.id   AF-A0A7C4F722-F1
#
_cell.length_a   1.000
_cell.length_b   1.000
_cell.length_c   1.000
_cell.angle_alpha   90.00
_cell.angle_beta   90.00
_cell.angle_gamma   90.00
#
_symmetry.space_group_name_H-M   'P 1'
#
loop_
_entity.id
_entity.type
_entity.pdbx_description
1 polymer ?
#
loop_
_entity_poly.entity_id
_entity_poly.type
_entity_poly.pdbx_seq_one_letter_code
_entity_poly.pdbx_strand_id
1 'polypeptide(L)'
;ASDSSSWPSNTQVYYNALQFRALNYSWMYIGNDAGLANLKQHIANGGTAVLAINVYSNFDYISNYNNTYCASEVYGTNRGAHAVTVYGFDDNFSTADGPGAFRLVNSWGTGWGDNGHFWMSYVATKNSTLSGLYAYFLNDRLNYTPVLVAEARIQHSARGEVMWNGITAGIGNTSTSNYTLKILDFNYIQSYVGITNYQRYAFPDCAIPVDLTDGVNYINRSTKNNIFVKMTDALSGNTGTVTPFSATDYSWNIWNNSSEAPAQIPEGTYVFLNLTLEERILLQHTPVQTAHVGEPITIDAYVISTHNLSGIWVYYRPVNESVWYATGMLLTSGEQNNGTYTATIPAQQSPGSIEYYIYAIDSSGYNISTENYTVIVEPVSEGTYIAELLLGLPILWLIAYIATCRRTHR
;
A
#
# COMPACT_ATOMS: atom_id res chain seq x y z
N ALA A 1 21.09 10.17 20.83
CA ALA A 1 19.83 9.63 21.38
C ALA A 1 20.19 8.60 22.45
N SER A 2 19.60 8.67 23.64
CA SER A 2 19.92 7.78 24.78
C SER A 2 18.96 6.60 24.94
N ASP A 3 17.85 6.59 24.19
CA ASP A 3 16.89 5.50 24.19
C ASP A 3 17.05 4.67 22.91
N SER A 4 17.37 3.40 23.09
CA SER A 4 17.55 2.42 22.02
C SER A 4 16.65 1.19 22.19
N SER A 5 15.66 1.27 23.09
CA SER A 5 14.84 0.12 23.50
C SER A 5 13.34 0.38 23.43
N SER A 6 12.87 1.62 23.53
CA SER A 6 11.44 1.91 23.37
C SER A 6 11.00 1.85 21.91
N TRP A 7 9.80 1.31 21.69
CA TRP A 7 9.10 1.36 20.41
C TRP A 7 7.87 2.27 20.55
N PRO A 8 7.49 3.02 19.51
CA PRO A 8 6.27 3.84 19.55
C PRO A 8 5.04 3.02 19.92
N SER A 9 4.20 3.53 20.81
CA SER A 9 2.92 2.89 21.20
C SER A 9 1.71 3.43 20.42
N ASN A 10 1.94 4.25 19.39
CA ASN A 10 0.90 4.80 18.54
C ASN A 10 0.90 4.11 17.18
N THR A 11 -0.16 3.34 16.89
CA THR A 11 -0.36 2.65 15.60
C THR A 11 -0.17 3.57 14.40
N GLN A 12 -0.58 4.85 14.48
CA GLN A 12 -0.49 5.79 13.37
C GLN A 12 0.96 6.07 12.93
N VAL A 13 1.93 5.97 13.84
CA VAL A 13 3.36 6.13 13.51
C VAL A 13 3.80 5.06 12.51
N TYR A 14 3.32 3.84 12.68
CA TYR A 14 3.62 2.74 11.77
C TYR A 14 2.90 2.89 10.43
N TYR A 15 1.64 3.33 10.42
CA TYR A 15 0.94 3.65 9.16
C TYR A 15 1.67 4.72 8.36
N ASN A 16 2.11 5.79 9.01
CA ASN A 16 2.87 6.87 8.37
C ASN A 16 4.19 6.37 7.78
N ALA A 17 4.77 5.30 8.33
CA ALA A 17 6.02 4.71 7.87
C ALA A 17 5.85 3.84 6.59
N LEU A 18 4.66 3.29 6.34
CA LEU A 18 4.45 2.34 5.23
C LEU A 18 4.80 2.93 3.85
N GLN A 19 4.52 4.22 3.63
CA GLN A 19 4.83 4.91 2.38
C GLN A 19 6.35 5.04 2.11
N PHE A 20 7.19 4.86 3.14
CA PHE A 20 8.65 4.93 3.04
C PHE A 20 9.32 3.55 2.95
N ARG A 21 8.54 2.47 2.74
CA ARG A 21 9.09 1.14 2.53
C ARG A 21 9.93 1.12 1.24
N ALA A 22 11.19 0.71 1.34
CA ALA A 22 12.04 0.49 0.16
C ALA A 22 11.48 -0.62 -0.74
N LEU A 23 11.81 -0.58 -2.02
CA LEU A 23 11.47 -1.64 -2.98
C LEU A 23 12.23 -2.91 -2.63
N ASN A 24 13.54 -2.77 -2.44
CA ASN A 24 14.44 -3.81 -1.97
C ASN A 24 15.71 -3.15 -1.41
N TYR A 25 16.59 -3.96 -0.86
CA TYR A 25 17.94 -3.57 -0.49
C TYR A 25 18.95 -4.33 -1.34
N SER A 26 20.14 -3.79 -1.50
CA SER A 26 21.22 -4.37 -2.27
C SER A 26 22.57 -4.00 -1.63
N TRP A 27 23.61 -4.73 -2.03
CA TRP A 27 24.97 -4.49 -1.58
C TRP A 27 25.98 -4.78 -2.68
N MET A 28 27.17 -4.21 -2.56
CA MET A 28 28.29 -4.50 -3.45
C MET A 28 29.59 -4.61 -2.68
N TYR A 29 30.45 -5.55 -3.08
CA TYR A 29 31.81 -5.63 -2.58
C TYR A 29 32.64 -4.49 -3.16
N ILE A 30 33.32 -3.73 -2.31
CA ILE A 30 34.10 -2.54 -2.69
C ILE A 30 35.59 -2.68 -2.34
N GLY A 31 36.05 -3.88 -1.97
CA GLY A 31 37.46 -4.13 -1.62
C GLY A 31 38.42 -4.26 -2.80
N ASN A 32 37.99 -3.89 -4.02
CA ASN A 32 38.83 -3.86 -5.22
C ASN A 32 38.41 -2.71 -6.16
N ASP A 33 39.17 -2.45 -7.21
CA ASP A 33 38.94 -1.31 -8.10
C ASP A 33 37.62 -1.42 -8.89
N ALA A 34 37.20 -2.63 -9.27
CA ALA A 34 35.92 -2.83 -9.94
C ALA A 34 34.75 -2.49 -9.01
N GLY A 35 34.80 -2.92 -7.75
CA GLY A 35 33.81 -2.60 -6.74
C GLY A 35 33.78 -1.11 -6.39
N LEU A 36 34.96 -0.49 -6.29
CA LEU A 36 35.10 0.96 -6.12
C LEU A 36 34.45 1.73 -7.27
N ALA A 37 34.69 1.30 -8.52
CA ALA A 37 34.07 1.89 -9.71
C ALA A 37 32.55 1.71 -9.71
N ASN A 38 32.03 0.55 -9.30
CA ASN A 38 30.59 0.32 -9.15
C ASN A 38 29.97 1.28 -8.12
N LEU A 39 30.64 1.50 -6.98
CA LEU A 39 30.16 2.45 -5.98
C LEU A 39 30.17 3.88 -6.54
N LYS A 40 31.23 4.31 -7.23
CA LYS A 40 31.25 5.62 -7.91
C LYS A 40 30.09 5.77 -8.90
N GLN A 41 29.83 4.74 -9.71
CA GLN A 41 28.72 4.76 -10.65
C GLN A 41 27.36 4.87 -9.95
N HIS A 42 27.16 4.14 -8.85
CA HIS A 42 25.95 4.22 -8.03
C HIS A 42 25.72 5.64 -7.49
N ILE A 43 26.77 6.26 -6.96
CA ILE A 43 26.72 7.65 -6.47
C ILE A 43 26.48 8.64 -7.63
N ALA A 44 27.15 8.45 -8.78
CA ALA A 44 26.96 9.29 -9.97
C ALA A 44 25.53 9.21 -10.53
N ASN A 45 24.83 8.08 -10.31
CA ASN A 45 23.43 7.89 -10.66
C ASN A 45 22.45 8.54 -9.65
N GLY A 46 22.97 9.29 -8.66
CA GLY A 46 22.18 9.95 -7.62
C GLY A 46 21.88 9.06 -6.41
N GLY A 47 22.46 7.86 -6.35
CA GLY A 47 22.32 6.96 -5.21
C GLY A 47 23.16 7.40 -4.01
N THR A 48 22.84 6.84 -2.84
CA THR A 48 23.71 6.87 -1.65
C THR A 48 23.98 5.46 -1.17
N ALA A 49 25.04 5.26 -0.39
CA ALA A 49 25.34 3.95 0.18
C ALA A 49 25.93 4.08 1.60
N VAL A 50 25.64 3.10 2.44
CA VAL A 50 26.17 2.98 3.79
C VAL A 50 27.42 2.09 3.77
N LEU A 51 28.49 2.55 4.41
CA LEU A 51 29.70 1.77 4.68
C LEU A 51 29.80 1.49 6.18
N ALA A 52 30.24 0.29 6.52
CA ALA A 52 30.78 -0.01 7.84
C ALA A 52 32.27 0.36 7.88
N ILE A 53 32.70 1.09 8.92
CA ILE A 53 34.09 1.46 9.15
C ILE A 53 34.54 1.09 10.56
N ASN A 54 35.82 0.84 10.76
CA ASN A 54 36.43 0.81 12.08
C ASN A 54 36.92 2.20 12.46
N VAL A 55 36.56 2.64 13.66
CA VAL A 55 36.88 3.97 14.20
C VAL A 55 38.13 3.87 15.06
N TYR A 56 39.21 4.53 14.65
CA TYR A 56 40.40 4.71 15.46
C TYR A 56 40.41 6.07 16.17
N SER A 57 41.26 6.23 17.18
CA SER A 57 41.26 7.41 18.05
C SER A 57 41.43 8.74 17.30
N ASN A 58 42.14 8.73 16.16
CA ASN A 58 42.30 9.94 15.35
C ASN A 58 41.02 10.40 14.63
N PHE A 59 40.05 9.50 14.43
CA PHE A 59 38.77 9.85 13.82
C PHE A 59 37.96 10.81 14.71
N ASP A 60 38.12 10.75 16.04
CA ASP A 60 37.49 11.72 16.96
C ASP A 60 37.90 13.16 16.67
N TYR A 61 39.13 13.35 16.21
CA TYR A 61 39.75 14.64 15.92
C TYR A 61 40.13 14.75 14.44
N ILE A 62 39.25 14.28 13.56
CA ILE A 62 39.52 14.19 12.11
C ILE A 62 39.87 15.55 11.47
N SER A 63 39.51 16.67 12.10
CA SER A 63 39.91 18.01 11.69
C SER A 63 41.42 18.21 11.68
N ASN A 64 42.16 17.49 12.52
CA ASN A 64 43.63 17.50 12.54
C ASN A 64 44.25 16.79 11.33
N TYR A 65 43.43 16.07 10.56
CA TYR A 65 43.80 15.28 9.39
C TYR A 65 43.05 15.79 8.14
N ASN A 66 42.85 17.11 8.05
CA ASN A 66 42.12 17.76 6.95
C ASN A 66 40.74 17.16 6.68
N ASN A 67 40.05 16.70 7.73
CA ASN A 67 38.76 16.01 7.64
C ASN A 67 38.79 14.79 6.70
N THR A 68 39.94 14.10 6.61
CA THR A 68 40.16 12.97 5.72
C THR A 68 40.60 11.75 6.52
N TYR A 69 40.01 10.59 6.22
CA TYR A 69 40.34 9.32 6.84
C TYR A 69 41.11 8.43 5.86
N CYS A 70 42.38 8.20 6.17
CA CYS A 70 43.37 7.50 5.34
C CYS A 70 43.87 6.22 6.02
N ALA A 71 44.23 5.21 5.23
CA ALA A 71 44.85 3.97 5.68
C ALA A 71 46.29 4.18 6.19
N SER A 72 47.01 5.18 5.65
CA SER A 72 48.34 5.57 6.11
C SER A 72 48.34 6.36 7.43
N GLU A 73 47.18 6.85 7.88
CA GLU A 73 47.05 7.75 9.04
C GLU A 73 46.19 7.13 10.15
N VAL A 74 46.32 5.83 10.39
CA VAL A 74 45.61 5.14 11.48
C VAL A 74 46.39 5.29 12.79
N TYR A 75 45.81 5.97 13.78
CA TYR A 75 46.48 6.24 15.05
C TYR A 75 45.62 5.91 16.27
N GLY A 76 46.29 5.47 17.33
CA GLY A 76 45.68 5.17 18.62
C GLY A 76 44.94 3.83 18.62
N THR A 77 43.98 3.69 19.52
CA THR A 77 43.23 2.45 19.70
C THR A 77 42.00 2.41 18.80
N ASN A 78 41.67 1.21 18.33
CA ASN A 78 40.39 0.94 17.69
C ASN A 78 39.27 1.01 18.76
N ARG A 79 38.28 1.85 18.51
CA ARG A 79 37.12 2.10 19.39
C ARG A 79 35.90 1.26 19.04
N GLY A 80 35.94 0.55 17.91
CA GLY A 80 34.86 -0.31 17.43
C GLY A 80 34.41 0.06 16.03
N ALA A 81 33.30 -0.56 15.63
CA ALA A 81 32.69 -0.36 14.33
C ALA A 81 31.69 0.80 14.34
N HIS A 82 31.55 1.46 13.20
CA HIS A 82 30.60 2.55 12.96
C HIS A 82 30.03 2.45 11.54
N ALA A 83 28.90 3.09 11.28
CA ALA A 83 28.27 3.15 9.97
C ALA A 83 28.14 4.62 9.50
N VAL A 84 28.49 4.87 8.25
CA VAL A 84 28.55 6.20 7.64
C VAL A 84 27.99 6.16 6.21
N THR A 85 27.44 7.28 5.73
CA THR A 85 26.78 7.32 4.42
C THR A 85 27.64 8.06 3.40
N VAL A 86 27.95 7.40 2.29
CA VAL A 86 28.59 7.97 1.10
C VAL A 86 27.53 8.63 0.22
N TYR A 87 27.80 9.86 -0.22
CA TYR A 87 26.92 10.61 -1.14
C TYR A 87 27.68 11.33 -2.27
N GLY A 88 29.01 11.28 -2.28
CA GLY A 88 29.82 11.94 -3.29
C GLY A 88 31.20 11.29 -3.43
N PHE A 89 31.93 11.67 -4.47
CA PHE A 89 33.32 11.28 -4.67
C PHE A 89 34.05 12.34 -5.49
N ASP A 90 35.38 12.36 -5.36
CA ASP A 90 36.25 13.17 -6.19
C ASP A 90 37.55 12.40 -6.44
N ASP A 91 37.80 12.05 -7.71
CA ASP A 91 38.98 11.30 -8.16
C ASP A 91 40.28 12.07 -7.99
N ASN A 92 40.22 13.40 -7.91
CA ASN A 92 41.37 14.29 -7.78
C ASN A 92 41.60 14.79 -6.35
N PHE A 93 40.74 14.40 -5.41
CA PHE A 93 40.87 14.83 -4.02
C PHE A 93 42.20 14.33 -3.43
N SER A 94 43.03 15.24 -2.94
CA SER A 94 44.36 14.90 -2.41
C SER A 94 44.24 14.31 -1.01
N THR A 95 44.72 13.08 -0.83
CA THR A 95 44.78 12.40 0.48
C THR A 95 46.19 11.92 0.79
N ALA A 96 46.45 11.55 2.05
CA ALA A 96 47.72 10.94 2.45
C ALA A 96 47.97 9.56 1.77
N ASP A 97 46.91 8.90 1.28
CA ASP A 97 47.02 7.64 0.54
C ASP A 97 47.17 7.80 -0.98
N GLY A 98 47.20 9.04 -1.47
CA GLY A 98 47.17 9.36 -2.91
C GLY A 98 45.84 10.00 -3.36
N PRO A 99 45.65 10.20 -4.67
CA PRO A 99 44.47 10.86 -5.19
C PRO A 99 43.22 9.99 -5.06
N GLY A 100 42.09 10.63 -4.76
CA GLY A 100 40.78 10.03 -4.83
C GLY A 100 40.17 9.70 -3.46
N ALA A 101 38.96 10.22 -3.23
CA ALA A 101 38.22 9.97 -2.01
C ALA A 101 36.71 9.94 -2.23
N PHE A 102 36.01 9.26 -1.33
CA PHE A 102 34.57 9.38 -1.16
C PHE A 102 34.26 10.47 -0.15
N ARG A 103 33.15 11.20 -0.38
CA ARG A 103 32.57 12.15 0.57
C ARG A 103 31.47 11.45 1.35
N LEU A 104 31.56 11.55 2.68
CA LEU A 104 30.66 10.87 3.60
C LEU A 104 30.06 11.85 4.60
N VAL A 105 28.84 11.54 5.05
CA VAL A 105 28.19 12.18 6.19
C VAL A 105 28.29 11.25 7.40
N ASN A 106 28.64 11.83 8.54
CA ASN A 106 28.68 11.20 9.85
C ASN A 106 27.45 11.62 10.69
N SER A 107 27.18 10.89 11.75
CA SER A 107 26.01 11.07 12.64
C SER A 107 26.39 11.63 14.02
N TRP A 108 27.51 12.35 14.13
CA TRP A 108 28.03 12.93 15.38
C TRP A 108 27.79 14.44 15.51
N GLY A 109 26.90 15.00 14.69
CA GLY A 109 26.51 16.40 14.71
C GLY A 109 27.41 17.30 13.86
N THR A 110 26.93 18.51 13.60
CA THR A 110 27.60 19.47 12.70
C THR A 110 28.88 20.07 13.28
N GLY A 111 29.11 19.97 14.59
CA GLY A 111 30.34 20.43 15.22
C GLY A 111 31.55 19.49 15.01
N TRP A 112 31.34 18.31 14.46
CA TRP A 112 32.41 17.35 14.18
C TRP A 112 32.82 17.38 12.71
N GLY A 113 34.11 17.22 12.42
CA GLY A 113 34.64 17.17 11.05
C GLY A 113 34.35 18.45 10.25
N ASP A 114 34.04 18.28 8.97
CA ASP A 114 33.63 19.35 8.08
C ASP A 114 32.09 19.49 8.09
N ASN A 115 31.56 20.16 9.11
CA ASN A 115 30.12 20.34 9.32
C ASN A 115 29.34 19.01 9.38
N GLY A 116 29.90 17.99 10.06
CA GLY A 116 29.35 16.64 10.14
C GLY A 116 29.79 15.70 9.01
N HIS A 117 30.67 16.16 8.11
CA HIS A 117 31.14 15.39 6.96
C HIS A 117 32.64 15.14 6.99
N PHE A 118 33.09 14.19 6.20
CA PHE A 118 34.50 13.88 6.03
C PHE A 118 34.76 13.21 4.68
N TRP A 119 36.04 13.12 4.32
CA TRP A 119 36.51 12.35 3.17
C TRP A 119 37.11 11.03 3.64
N MET A 120 36.91 9.96 2.89
CA MET A 120 37.63 8.69 3.09
C MET A 120 38.35 8.34 1.81
N SER A 121 39.67 8.13 1.88
CA SER A 121 40.46 7.82 0.68
C SER A 121 39.99 6.49 0.05
N TYR A 122 40.15 6.34 -1.26
CA TYR A 122 39.84 5.08 -1.93
C TYR A 122 40.67 3.90 -1.41
N VAL A 123 41.88 4.16 -0.93
CA VAL A 123 42.74 3.14 -0.31
C VAL A 123 42.15 2.70 1.02
N ALA A 124 41.71 3.64 1.87
CA ALA A 124 41.03 3.33 3.13
C ALA A 124 39.72 2.57 2.90
N THR A 125 38.93 2.94 1.90
CA THR A 125 37.67 2.24 1.56
C THR A 125 37.89 0.77 1.19
N LYS A 126 39.02 0.45 0.54
CA LYS A 126 39.42 -0.91 0.17
C LYS A 126 40.19 -1.65 1.28
N ASN A 127 40.54 -0.99 2.38
CA ASN A 127 41.36 -1.56 3.44
C ASN A 127 40.50 -2.35 4.45
N SER A 128 40.75 -3.66 4.58
CA SER A 128 39.98 -4.55 5.46
C SER A 128 40.09 -4.26 6.96
N THR A 129 41.09 -3.47 7.37
CA THR A 129 41.23 -3.00 8.76
C THR A 129 40.38 -1.76 9.03
N LEU A 130 40.10 -0.94 8.03
CA LEU A 130 39.33 0.30 8.17
C LEU A 130 37.88 0.19 7.68
N SER A 131 37.61 -0.71 6.75
CA SER A 131 36.34 -0.81 6.02
C SER A 131 35.79 -2.22 6.13
N GLY A 132 34.47 -2.33 6.24
CA GLY A 132 33.73 -3.59 6.12
C GLY A 132 33.74 -4.17 4.70
N LEU A 133 34.33 -3.46 3.72
CA LEU A 133 34.49 -3.87 2.32
C LEU A 133 33.20 -4.07 1.52
N TYR A 134 32.05 -3.69 2.10
CA TYR A 134 30.76 -3.71 1.43
C TYR A 134 30.09 -2.35 1.55
N ALA A 135 29.44 -1.94 0.47
CA ALA A 135 28.51 -0.82 0.45
C ALA A 135 27.08 -1.36 0.38
N TYR A 136 26.21 -0.87 1.26
CA TYR A 136 24.80 -1.25 1.35
C TYR A 136 23.91 -0.09 0.92
N PHE A 137 22.86 -0.36 0.15
CA PHE A 137 21.96 0.69 -0.32
C PHE A 137 20.53 0.17 -0.46
N LEU A 138 19.58 1.08 -0.39
CA LEU A 138 18.17 0.82 -0.62
C LEU A 138 17.80 1.29 -2.02
N ASN A 139 16.92 0.54 -2.68
CA ASN A 139 16.23 1.02 -3.87
C ASN A 139 14.87 1.53 -3.42
N ASP A 140 14.63 2.82 -3.59
CA ASP A 140 13.42 3.47 -3.06
C ASP A 140 12.19 3.16 -3.92
N ARG A 141 11.01 3.19 -3.28
CA ARG A 141 9.74 3.28 -3.99
C ARG A 141 9.39 4.77 -4.13
N LEU A 142 9.41 5.27 -5.36
CA LEU A 142 9.05 6.66 -5.63
C LEU A 142 7.52 6.80 -5.69
N ASN A 143 6.98 7.83 -5.03
CA ASN A 143 5.54 8.14 -5.00
C ASN A 143 4.67 6.95 -4.58
N TYR A 144 5.10 6.24 -3.55
CA TYR A 144 4.49 4.99 -3.15
C TYR A 144 3.35 5.20 -2.14
N THR A 145 2.22 4.54 -2.40
CA THR A 145 1.09 4.45 -1.46
C THR A 145 0.71 2.98 -1.29
N PRO A 146 0.69 2.45 -0.06
CA PRO A 146 0.25 1.07 0.16
C PRO A 146 -1.24 0.92 -0.15
N VAL A 147 -1.62 -0.17 -0.81
CA VAL A 147 -3.02 -0.46 -1.17
C VAL A 147 -3.61 -1.65 -0.42
N LEU A 148 -2.77 -2.58 0.04
CA LEU A 148 -3.20 -3.72 0.84
C LEU A 148 -2.40 -3.74 2.14
N VAL A 149 -3.07 -3.58 3.27
CA VAL A 149 -2.42 -3.51 4.59
C VAL A 149 -3.10 -4.46 5.55
N ALA A 150 -2.34 -5.35 6.17
CA ALA A 150 -2.80 -6.18 7.29
C ALA A 150 -2.22 -5.64 8.60
N GLU A 151 -2.99 -5.56 9.68
CA GLU A 151 -2.52 -5.05 10.97
C GLU A 151 -2.76 -6.06 12.09
N ALA A 152 -1.74 -6.38 12.87
CA ALA A 152 -1.84 -7.28 14.02
C ALA A 152 -1.28 -6.61 15.27
N ARG A 153 -1.93 -6.84 16.43
CA ARG A 153 -1.36 -6.48 17.73
C ARG A 153 -0.72 -7.73 18.33
N ILE A 154 0.55 -7.58 18.71
CA ILE A 154 1.37 -8.64 19.28
C ILE A 154 1.74 -8.21 20.69
N GLN A 155 1.47 -9.08 21.66
CA GLN A 155 1.87 -8.91 23.05
C GLN A 155 2.90 -9.97 23.38
N HIS A 156 4.14 -9.57 23.59
CA HIS A 156 5.20 -10.43 24.12
C HIS A 156 6.11 -9.58 25.00
N SER A 157 6.52 -10.07 26.16
CA SER A 157 7.39 -9.32 27.11
C SER A 157 8.83 -9.19 26.62
N ALA A 158 9.23 -10.04 25.67
CA ALA A 158 10.55 -10.06 25.03
C ALA A 158 10.43 -10.21 23.50
N ARG A 159 10.20 -9.11 22.77
CA ARG A 159 9.97 -9.10 21.32
C ARG A 159 11.05 -9.81 20.50
N GLY A 160 12.29 -9.85 21.00
CA GLY A 160 13.40 -10.56 20.38
C GLY A 160 13.17 -12.06 20.19
N GLU A 161 12.29 -12.68 20.98
CA GLU A 161 11.95 -14.11 20.86
C GLU A 161 11.09 -14.38 19.61
N VAL A 162 10.16 -13.47 19.30
CA VAL A 162 9.36 -13.53 18.07
C VAL A 162 10.18 -13.08 16.85
N MET A 163 10.96 -12.01 17.00
CA MET A 163 11.79 -11.43 15.92
C MET A 163 12.94 -12.35 15.48
N TRP A 164 13.30 -13.36 16.27
CA TRP A 164 14.29 -14.38 15.91
C TRP A 164 13.97 -15.04 14.57
N ASN A 165 12.72 -15.42 14.39
CA ASN A 165 12.25 -16.07 13.18
C ASN A 165 11.31 -15.17 12.37
N GLY A 166 11.24 -13.88 12.73
CA GLY A 166 10.39 -12.88 12.11
C GLY A 166 8.89 -13.17 12.19
N ILE A 167 8.12 -12.20 11.71
CA ILE A 167 6.68 -12.32 11.53
C ILE A 167 6.43 -12.40 10.03
N THR A 168 5.69 -13.41 9.59
CA THR A 168 5.32 -13.53 8.18
C THR A 168 3.85 -13.19 8.02
N ALA A 169 3.54 -12.20 7.18
CA ALA A 169 2.21 -11.98 6.67
C ALA A 169 2.11 -12.53 5.25
N GLY A 170 0.93 -13.01 4.84
CA GLY A 170 0.79 -13.64 3.53
C GLY A 170 -0.64 -13.73 3.03
N ILE A 171 -0.75 -14.15 1.77
CA ILE A 171 -2.01 -14.31 1.04
C ILE A 171 -2.09 -15.75 0.55
N GLY A 172 -3.27 -16.34 0.63
CA GLY A 172 -3.56 -17.71 0.22
C GLY A 172 -3.48 -18.72 1.37
N ASN A 173 -3.35 -20.00 1.01
CA ASN A 173 -3.32 -21.10 1.98
C ASN A 173 -2.04 -21.05 2.84
N THR A 174 -2.12 -21.34 4.12
CA THR A 174 -0.97 -21.28 5.05
C THR A 174 0.13 -22.32 4.76
N SER A 175 -0.20 -23.40 4.04
CA SER A 175 0.74 -24.47 3.66
C SER A 175 1.45 -24.21 2.34
N THR A 176 0.79 -23.57 1.37
CA THR A 176 1.33 -23.38 0.01
C THR A 176 1.57 -21.92 -0.37
N SER A 177 0.89 -20.99 0.30
CA SER A 177 0.97 -19.52 0.24
C SER A 177 1.22 -18.92 -1.15
N ASN A 178 0.27 -18.13 -1.65
CA ASN A 178 0.39 -17.46 -2.94
C ASN A 178 1.42 -16.31 -2.88
N TYR A 179 1.49 -15.63 -1.74
CA TYR A 179 2.45 -14.56 -1.46
C TYR A 179 2.79 -14.54 0.03
N THR A 180 4.03 -14.19 0.35
CA THR A 180 4.46 -13.95 1.74
C THR A 180 5.43 -12.79 1.82
N LEU A 181 5.33 -12.03 2.90
CA LEU A 181 6.29 -11.02 3.31
C LEU A 181 6.71 -11.31 4.74
N LYS A 182 8.02 -11.44 4.94
CA LYS A 182 8.61 -11.61 6.26
C LYS A 182 9.12 -10.27 6.75
N ILE A 183 8.63 -9.84 7.90
CA ILE A 183 9.02 -8.59 8.56
C ILE A 183 9.66 -8.87 9.92
N LEU A 184 10.43 -7.90 10.40
CA LEU A 184 11.14 -8.00 11.67
C LEU A 184 11.96 -9.30 11.79
N ASP A 185 12.51 -9.77 10.68
CA ASP A 185 13.36 -10.96 10.61
C ASP A 185 14.81 -10.59 10.93
N PHE A 186 15.18 -10.77 12.19
CA PHE A 186 16.51 -10.42 12.68
C PHE A 186 17.34 -11.64 13.07
N ASN A 187 17.05 -12.79 12.44
CA ASN A 187 17.75 -14.05 12.70
C ASN A 187 19.28 -13.90 12.67
N TYR A 188 19.80 -13.22 11.64
CA TYR A 188 21.23 -13.01 11.47
C TYR A 188 21.86 -12.28 12.65
N ILE A 189 21.28 -11.16 13.12
CA ILE A 189 21.82 -10.37 14.23
C ILE A 189 21.82 -11.19 15.53
N GLN A 190 20.75 -11.95 15.76
CA GLN A 190 20.64 -12.74 16.98
C GLN A 190 21.66 -13.89 17.03
N SER A 191 22.13 -14.42 15.89
CA SER A 191 23.22 -15.41 15.87
C SER A 191 24.54 -14.87 16.44
N TYR A 192 24.76 -13.55 16.37
CA TYR A 192 25.95 -12.89 16.95
C TYR A 192 25.77 -12.49 18.42
N VAL A 193 24.55 -12.11 18.83
CA VAL A 193 24.26 -11.55 20.17
C VAL A 193 23.74 -12.60 21.16
N GLY A 194 23.20 -13.71 20.66
CA GLY A 194 22.52 -14.75 21.43
C GLY A 194 21.07 -14.37 21.76
N ILE A 195 20.18 -15.36 21.70
CA ILE A 195 18.73 -15.20 21.95
C ILE A 195 18.42 -14.69 23.36
N THR A 196 19.28 -14.99 24.32
CA THR A 196 19.10 -14.61 25.72
C THR A 196 19.27 -13.12 25.99
N ASN A 197 19.97 -12.39 25.11
CA ASN A 197 20.31 -10.98 25.30
C ASN A 197 19.70 -10.05 24.25
N TYR A 198 19.15 -10.59 23.16
CA TYR A 198 18.66 -9.77 22.05
C TYR A 198 17.24 -9.27 22.30
N GLN A 199 17.05 -7.93 22.29
CA GLN A 199 15.73 -7.27 22.30
C GLN A 199 14.76 -7.80 23.38
N ARG A 200 15.25 -7.95 24.62
CA ARG A 200 14.48 -8.36 25.82
C ARG A 200 13.57 -7.24 26.35
N TYR A 201 12.75 -6.69 25.47
CA TYR A 201 11.79 -5.64 25.75
C TYR A 201 10.43 -6.03 25.20
N ALA A 202 9.35 -5.49 25.75
CA ALA A 202 8.03 -5.79 25.25
C ALA A 202 7.84 -5.30 23.79
N PHE A 203 6.94 -5.96 23.06
CA PHE A 203 6.31 -5.30 21.91
C PHE A 203 5.56 -4.04 22.40
N PRO A 204 5.46 -2.99 21.57
CA PRO A 204 4.62 -1.84 21.89
C PRO A 204 3.16 -2.27 22.01
N ASP A 205 2.40 -1.62 22.90
CA ASP A 205 0.98 -1.91 23.10
C ASP A 205 0.10 -1.26 22.02
N CYS A 206 0.38 -1.56 20.76
CA CYS A 206 -0.33 -1.07 19.59
C CYS A 206 -0.40 -2.12 18.48
N ALA A 207 -1.21 -1.85 17.45
CA ALA A 207 -1.21 -2.67 16.25
C ALA A 207 -0.01 -2.28 15.37
N ILE A 208 0.58 -3.27 14.70
CA ILE A 208 1.66 -3.10 13.74
C ILE A 208 1.10 -3.44 12.35
N PRO A 209 0.90 -2.43 11.47
CA PRO A 209 0.51 -2.66 10.09
C PRO A 209 1.67 -3.22 9.27
N VAL A 210 1.32 -4.06 8.31
CA VAL A 210 2.18 -4.73 7.35
C VAL A 210 1.64 -4.45 5.96
N ASP A 211 2.47 -3.80 5.15
CA ASP A 211 2.16 -3.51 3.76
C ASP A 211 2.34 -4.76 2.88
N LEU A 212 1.23 -5.30 2.39
CA LEU A 212 1.11 -6.47 1.53
C LEU A 212 0.85 -6.10 0.06
N THR A 213 1.06 -4.83 -0.32
CA THR A 213 0.75 -4.32 -1.67
C THR A 213 1.37 -5.14 -2.80
N ASP A 214 2.59 -5.67 -2.64
CA ASP A 214 3.22 -6.48 -3.70
C ASP A 214 2.48 -7.81 -3.94
N GLY A 215 1.64 -8.22 -2.99
CA GLY A 215 0.79 -9.41 -3.08
C GLY A 215 -0.63 -9.14 -3.58
N VAL A 216 -1.02 -7.88 -3.86
CA VAL A 216 -2.42 -7.53 -4.19
C VAL A 216 -2.97 -8.29 -5.40
N ASN A 217 -2.11 -8.65 -6.36
CA ASN A 217 -2.49 -9.42 -7.55
C ASN A 217 -2.94 -10.87 -7.24
N TYR A 218 -2.76 -11.33 -6.00
CA TYR A 218 -3.24 -12.63 -5.53
C TYR A 218 -4.59 -12.56 -4.81
N ILE A 219 -5.18 -11.36 -4.70
CA ILE A 219 -6.53 -11.14 -4.17
C ILE A 219 -7.51 -11.04 -5.36
N ASN A 220 -8.71 -11.61 -5.22
CA ASN A 220 -9.81 -11.51 -6.20
C ASN A 220 -11.11 -11.06 -5.51
N ARG A 221 -11.72 -9.96 -5.98
CA ARG A 221 -12.98 -9.37 -5.44
C ARG A 221 -14.14 -10.36 -5.41
N SER A 222 -14.24 -11.23 -6.40
CA SER A 222 -15.37 -12.16 -6.55
C SER A 222 -15.24 -13.42 -5.69
N THR A 223 -14.21 -13.51 -4.86
CA THR A 223 -13.95 -14.71 -4.05
C THR A 223 -13.50 -14.35 -2.63
N LYS A 224 -13.54 -15.35 -1.75
CA LYS A 224 -12.97 -15.26 -0.41
C LYS A 224 -11.46 -15.37 -0.49
N ASN A 225 -10.75 -14.34 -0.04
CA ASN A 225 -9.29 -14.32 -0.04
C ASN A 225 -8.76 -14.59 1.37
N ASN A 226 -7.91 -15.58 1.53
CA ASN A 226 -7.27 -15.80 2.82
C ASN A 226 -6.06 -14.87 2.94
N ILE A 227 -6.04 -14.06 3.99
CA ILE A 227 -4.84 -13.37 4.48
C ILE A 227 -4.47 -14.08 5.78
N PHE A 228 -3.17 -14.20 6.06
CA PHE A 228 -2.71 -14.76 7.30
C PHE A 228 -1.53 -14.00 7.88
N VAL A 229 -1.38 -14.10 9.20
CA VAL A 229 -0.14 -13.79 9.90
C VAL A 229 0.33 -15.06 10.60
N LYS A 230 1.62 -15.38 10.46
CA LYS A 230 2.28 -16.47 11.18
C LYS A 230 3.50 -15.98 11.92
N MET A 231 3.69 -16.52 13.11
CA MET A 231 4.84 -16.26 13.96
C MET A 231 5.07 -17.42 14.91
N THR A 232 6.23 -17.45 15.55
CA THR A 232 6.63 -18.46 16.53
C THR A 232 7.40 -17.76 17.64
N ASP A 233 7.44 -18.41 18.80
CA ASP A 233 8.26 -17.99 19.92
C ASP A 233 9.57 -18.78 20.02
N ALA A 234 10.55 -18.19 20.68
CA ALA A 234 11.75 -18.90 21.07
C ALA A 234 11.46 -19.91 22.20
N LEU A 235 12.27 -20.96 22.31
CA LEU A 235 12.15 -21.99 23.36
C LEU A 235 12.68 -21.49 24.73
N SER A 236 12.20 -20.37 25.26
CA SER A 236 12.78 -19.71 26.44
C SER A 236 11.89 -19.59 27.68
N GLY A 237 10.66 -20.08 27.63
CA GLY A 237 9.71 -20.15 28.75
C GLY A 237 8.79 -18.92 28.87
N ASN A 238 9.00 -17.88 28.06
CA ASN A 238 8.10 -16.75 27.94
C ASN A 238 7.17 -17.01 26.77
N THR A 239 5.89 -16.65 26.91
CA THR A 239 4.94 -16.72 25.82
C THR A 239 4.23 -15.39 25.64
N GLY A 240 3.69 -15.20 24.44
CA GLY A 240 2.92 -14.02 24.06
C GLY A 240 1.57 -14.36 23.47
N THR A 241 0.83 -13.32 23.11
CA THR A 241 -0.41 -13.43 22.37
C THR A 241 -0.37 -12.58 21.12
N VAL A 242 -1.11 -13.00 20.12
CA VAL A 242 -1.42 -12.19 18.95
C VAL A 242 -2.94 -12.10 18.88
N THR A 243 -3.45 -10.87 18.87
CA THR A 243 -4.89 -10.65 18.79
C THR A 243 -5.36 -10.75 17.34
N PRO A 244 -6.66 -10.97 17.10
CA PRO A 244 -7.23 -11.00 15.76
C PRO A 244 -6.84 -9.73 14.99
N PHE A 245 -6.52 -9.92 13.73
CA PHE A 245 -5.88 -8.94 12.87
C PHE A 245 -6.87 -8.51 11.76
N SER A 246 -6.78 -7.25 11.34
CA SER A 246 -7.58 -6.71 10.23
C SER A 246 -6.77 -6.64 8.96
N ALA A 247 -7.45 -6.61 7.81
CA ALA A 247 -6.84 -6.18 6.57
C ALA A 247 -7.73 -5.18 5.85
N THR A 248 -7.08 -4.21 5.22
CA THR A 248 -7.69 -3.17 4.40
C THR A 248 -7.14 -3.27 3.00
N ASP A 249 -8.04 -3.33 2.01
CA ASP A 249 -7.72 -3.04 0.62
C ASP A 249 -8.25 -1.66 0.28
N TYR A 250 -7.36 -0.67 0.19
CA TYR A 250 -7.69 0.72 -0.15
C TYR A 250 -8.07 0.90 -1.62
N SER A 251 -7.68 -0.02 -2.50
CA SER A 251 -8.10 0.05 -3.91
C SER A 251 -9.56 -0.32 -4.09
N TRP A 252 -10.09 -1.16 -3.20
CA TRP A 252 -11.49 -1.57 -3.19
C TRP A 252 -12.31 -0.90 -2.08
N ASN A 253 -11.66 -0.15 -1.18
CA ASN A 253 -12.24 0.42 0.02
C ASN A 253 -12.93 -0.64 0.91
N ILE A 254 -12.27 -1.80 1.05
CA ILE A 254 -12.77 -2.93 1.85
C ILE A 254 -11.92 -3.07 3.09
N TRP A 255 -12.60 -3.31 4.21
CA TRP A 255 -11.99 -3.64 5.48
C TRP A 255 -12.67 -4.88 6.06
N ASN A 256 -11.89 -5.88 6.43
CA ASN A 256 -12.37 -7.04 7.16
C ASN A 256 -11.48 -7.29 8.39
N ASN A 257 -12.08 -7.82 9.44
CA ASN A 257 -11.40 -8.26 10.65
C ASN A 257 -11.53 -9.78 10.82
N SER A 258 -10.50 -10.40 11.39
CA SER A 258 -10.52 -11.82 11.68
C SER A 258 -11.59 -12.11 12.73
N SER A 259 -12.35 -13.19 12.51
CA SER A 259 -13.32 -13.71 13.48
C SER A 259 -12.71 -14.69 14.48
N GLU A 260 -11.40 -14.98 14.36
CA GLU A 260 -10.71 -15.86 15.29
C GLU A 260 -10.57 -15.19 16.67
N ALA A 261 -10.30 -15.98 17.72
CA ALA A 261 -9.98 -15.44 19.04
C ALA A 261 -8.48 -15.10 19.13
N PRO A 262 -8.05 -14.26 20.09
CA PRO A 262 -6.62 -14.09 20.37
C PRO A 262 -5.94 -15.44 20.58
N ALA A 263 -4.80 -15.64 19.92
CA ALA A 263 -4.06 -16.89 19.95
C ALA A 263 -2.76 -16.73 20.76
N GLN A 264 -2.37 -17.79 21.47
CA GLN A 264 -1.04 -17.86 22.08
C GLN A 264 0.01 -18.01 20.99
N ILE A 265 1.17 -17.39 21.19
CA ILE A 265 2.35 -17.58 20.35
C ILE A 265 3.12 -18.76 20.95
N PRO A 266 3.16 -19.92 20.28
CA PRO A 266 3.75 -21.11 20.85
C PRO A 266 5.26 -21.15 20.60
N GLU A 267 5.97 -21.77 21.52
CA GLU A 267 7.41 -21.99 21.41
C GLU A 267 7.72 -23.10 20.40
N GLY A 268 8.66 -22.86 19.48
CA GLY A 268 9.20 -23.89 18.59
C GLY A 268 8.22 -24.43 17.53
N THR A 269 7.00 -23.91 17.47
CA THR A 269 6.01 -24.18 16.42
C THR A 269 5.31 -22.88 16.01
N TYR A 270 4.53 -22.90 14.92
CA TYR A 270 3.89 -21.70 14.40
C TYR A 270 2.44 -21.58 14.87
N VAL A 271 2.06 -20.36 15.26
CA VAL A 271 0.66 -19.93 15.25
C VAL A 271 0.33 -19.31 13.91
N PHE A 272 -0.89 -19.53 13.45
CA PHE A 272 -1.47 -18.87 12.29
C PHE A 272 -2.75 -18.20 12.74
N LEU A 273 -2.92 -16.94 12.35
CA LEU A 273 -4.22 -16.31 12.35
C LEU A 273 -4.65 -16.09 10.91
N ASN A 274 -5.91 -16.35 10.63
CA ASN A 274 -6.49 -16.17 9.30
C ASN A 274 -7.55 -15.08 9.28
N LEU A 275 -7.68 -14.45 8.12
CA LEU A 275 -8.70 -13.49 7.79
C LEU A 275 -9.22 -13.83 6.41
N THR A 276 -10.55 -13.84 6.25
CA THR A 276 -11.14 -13.79 4.91
C THR A 276 -11.37 -12.33 4.52
N LEU A 277 -10.63 -11.85 3.52
CA LEU A 277 -10.87 -10.58 2.86
C LEU A 277 -11.81 -10.81 1.67
N GLU A 278 -12.98 -10.17 1.69
CA GLU A 278 -13.99 -10.29 0.63
C GLU A 278 -14.76 -8.98 0.45
N GLU A 279 -15.12 -8.65 -0.78
CA GLU A 279 -16.15 -7.66 -1.05
C GLU A 279 -17.50 -8.33 -0.85
N ARG A 280 -18.10 -8.11 0.33
CA ARG A 280 -19.35 -8.81 0.69
C ARG A 280 -20.50 -8.49 -0.25
N ILE A 281 -20.65 -7.21 -0.61
CA ILE A 281 -21.61 -6.74 -1.62
C ILE A 281 -20.88 -5.76 -2.53
N LEU A 282 -20.76 -6.12 -3.81
CA LEU A 282 -20.37 -5.20 -4.88
C LEU A 282 -21.66 -4.65 -5.51
N LEU A 283 -21.85 -3.33 -5.45
CA LEU A 283 -23.02 -2.64 -6.00
C LEU A 283 -22.56 -1.64 -7.06
N GLN A 284 -22.91 -1.89 -8.31
CA GLN A 284 -22.55 -1.05 -9.46
C GLN A 284 -23.79 -0.46 -10.11
N HIS A 285 -23.76 0.84 -10.37
CA HIS A 285 -24.86 1.58 -10.96
C HIS A 285 -24.33 2.71 -11.84
N THR A 286 -24.99 2.96 -12.97
CA THR A 286 -24.74 4.15 -13.81
C THR A 286 -25.82 5.19 -13.52
N PRO A 287 -25.47 6.37 -12.97
CA PRO A 287 -26.45 7.37 -12.57
C PRO A 287 -27.31 7.86 -13.73
N VAL A 288 -28.62 7.92 -13.52
CA VAL A 288 -29.54 8.58 -14.45
C VAL A 288 -29.42 10.09 -14.22
N GLN A 289 -29.15 10.85 -15.26
CA GLN A 289 -28.92 12.30 -15.14
C GLN A 289 -30.18 13.13 -15.40
N THR A 290 -31.02 12.69 -16.32
CA THR A 290 -32.20 13.44 -16.78
C THR A 290 -33.41 12.53 -16.98
N ALA A 291 -34.60 13.11 -16.81
CA ALA A 291 -35.89 12.49 -17.11
C ALA A 291 -36.90 13.58 -17.50
N HIS A 292 -38.04 13.22 -18.09
CA HIS A 292 -39.11 14.18 -18.37
C HIS A 292 -40.29 14.05 -17.40
N VAL A 293 -41.00 15.16 -17.19
CA VAL A 293 -42.27 15.18 -16.43
C VAL A 293 -43.23 14.16 -17.04
N GLY A 294 -43.88 13.35 -16.19
CA GLY A 294 -44.78 12.29 -16.62
C GLY A 294 -44.11 10.98 -17.03
N GLU A 295 -42.77 10.93 -17.13
CA GLU A 295 -42.05 9.69 -17.41
C GLU A 295 -41.55 9.01 -16.13
N PRO A 296 -41.77 7.69 -15.99
CA PRO A 296 -41.15 6.92 -14.91
C PRO A 296 -39.63 6.82 -15.12
N ILE A 297 -38.87 6.76 -14.03
CA ILE A 297 -37.40 6.72 -14.09
C ILE A 297 -36.93 5.33 -13.71
N THR A 298 -36.31 4.64 -14.66
CA THR A 298 -35.76 3.30 -14.46
C THR A 298 -34.36 3.39 -13.85
N ILE A 299 -34.14 2.68 -12.75
CA ILE A 299 -32.86 2.56 -12.06
C ILE A 299 -32.40 1.11 -12.13
N ASP A 300 -31.26 0.88 -12.79
CA ASP A 300 -30.65 -0.44 -12.94
C ASP A 300 -29.36 -0.53 -12.12
N ALA A 301 -29.18 -1.61 -11.36
CA ALA A 301 -27.98 -1.88 -10.59
C ALA A 301 -27.50 -3.31 -10.80
N TYR A 302 -26.21 -3.50 -11.05
CA TYR A 302 -25.59 -4.82 -11.03
C TYR A 302 -25.04 -5.09 -9.63
N VAL A 303 -25.45 -6.20 -9.03
CA VAL A 303 -25.11 -6.54 -7.65
C VAL A 303 -24.52 -7.95 -7.58
N ILE A 304 -23.35 -8.07 -6.97
CA ILE A 304 -22.75 -9.34 -6.56
C ILE A 304 -22.71 -9.38 -5.04
N SER A 305 -23.04 -10.51 -4.44
CA SER A 305 -22.93 -10.73 -3.00
C SER A 305 -22.37 -12.11 -2.68
N THR A 306 -21.48 -12.19 -1.69
CA THR A 306 -20.95 -13.48 -1.21
C THR A 306 -21.90 -14.20 -0.24
N HIS A 307 -22.96 -13.52 0.19
CA HIS A 307 -24.04 -14.03 1.03
C HIS A 307 -25.39 -13.81 0.34
N ASN A 308 -26.45 -14.48 0.78
CA ASN A 308 -27.77 -14.32 0.17
C ASN A 308 -28.25 -12.88 0.32
N LEU A 309 -28.56 -12.21 -0.78
CA LEU A 309 -29.16 -10.87 -0.72
C LEU A 309 -30.54 -10.94 -0.06
N SER A 310 -30.71 -10.19 1.03
CA SER A 310 -31.99 -10.06 1.74
C SER A 310 -32.89 -9.00 1.10
N GLY A 311 -32.30 -8.03 0.40
CA GLY A 311 -33.04 -7.10 -0.44
C GLY A 311 -32.17 -5.98 -0.99
N ILE A 312 -32.69 -5.34 -2.03
CA ILE A 312 -32.12 -4.16 -2.65
C ILE A 312 -33.25 -3.16 -2.84
N TRP A 313 -33.01 -1.89 -2.52
CA TRP A 313 -33.98 -0.81 -2.62
C TRP A 313 -33.36 0.42 -3.25
N VAL A 314 -34.16 1.14 -4.01
CA VAL A 314 -33.88 2.55 -4.35
C VAL A 314 -34.61 3.40 -3.33
N TYR A 315 -33.85 4.19 -2.59
CA TYR A 315 -34.38 5.28 -1.79
C TYR A 315 -34.33 6.55 -2.63
N TYR A 316 -35.43 7.29 -2.70
CA TYR A 316 -35.52 8.51 -3.49
C TYR A 316 -36.34 9.59 -2.78
N ARG A 317 -36.03 10.84 -3.08
CA ARG A 317 -36.77 12.02 -2.64
C ARG A 317 -37.39 12.71 -3.85
N PRO A 318 -38.72 12.66 -4.02
CA PRO A 318 -39.42 13.26 -5.14
C PRO A 318 -39.18 14.76 -5.26
N VAL A 319 -39.50 15.30 -6.44
CA VAL A 319 -39.45 16.74 -6.70
C VAL A 319 -40.35 17.48 -5.70
N ASN A 320 -39.78 18.51 -5.05
CA ASN A 320 -40.46 19.34 -4.04
C ASN A 320 -40.88 18.61 -2.75
N GLU A 321 -40.35 17.41 -2.49
CA GLU A 321 -40.62 16.67 -1.26
C GLU A 321 -39.39 16.65 -0.35
N SER A 322 -39.62 16.56 0.97
CA SER A 322 -38.56 16.45 1.98
C SER A 322 -38.39 15.04 2.53
N VAL A 323 -39.28 14.11 2.16
CA VAL A 323 -39.34 12.74 2.71
C VAL A 323 -38.72 11.75 1.73
N TRP A 324 -37.97 10.78 2.26
CA TRP A 324 -37.44 9.66 1.49
C TRP A 324 -38.50 8.57 1.34
N TYR A 325 -38.67 8.11 0.10
CA TYR A 325 -39.47 6.96 -0.28
C TYR A 325 -38.54 5.82 -0.66
N ALA A 326 -39.03 4.58 -0.56
CA ALA A 326 -38.27 3.40 -0.95
C ALA A 326 -39.08 2.55 -1.92
N THR A 327 -38.43 2.05 -2.96
CA THR A 327 -38.97 1.00 -3.82
C THR A 327 -37.98 -0.16 -3.88
N GLY A 328 -38.49 -1.39 -3.75
CA GLY A 328 -37.67 -2.59 -3.91
C GLY A 328 -37.21 -2.74 -5.36
N MET A 329 -35.98 -3.19 -5.57
CA MET A 329 -35.48 -3.56 -6.89
C MET A 329 -35.76 -5.05 -7.15
N LEU A 330 -36.12 -5.37 -8.40
CA LEU A 330 -36.45 -6.72 -8.86
C LEU A 330 -35.33 -7.26 -9.74
N LEU A 331 -34.98 -8.53 -9.57
CA LEU A 331 -34.00 -9.22 -10.41
C LEU A 331 -34.52 -9.30 -11.86
N THR A 332 -33.81 -8.72 -12.81
CA THR A 332 -34.17 -8.72 -14.24
C THR A 332 -33.26 -9.60 -15.08
N SER A 333 -32.02 -9.86 -14.64
CA SER A 333 -31.11 -10.82 -15.29
C SER A 333 -30.06 -11.38 -14.32
N GLY A 334 -29.56 -12.58 -14.58
CA GLY A 334 -28.58 -13.26 -13.71
C GLY A 334 -29.23 -14.04 -12.57
N GLU A 335 -28.50 -14.19 -11.48
CA GLU A 335 -28.93 -14.90 -10.27
C GLU A 335 -29.09 -13.94 -9.09
N GLN A 336 -29.76 -14.39 -8.03
CA GLN A 336 -30.02 -13.56 -6.85
C GLN A 336 -28.73 -12.94 -6.28
N ASN A 337 -27.64 -13.68 -6.17
CA ASN A 337 -26.40 -13.17 -5.59
C ASN A 337 -25.40 -12.64 -6.63
N ASN A 338 -25.79 -12.61 -7.90
CA ASN A 338 -24.96 -12.15 -9.01
C ASN A 338 -25.87 -11.81 -10.20
N GLY A 339 -26.43 -10.60 -10.20
CA GLY A 339 -27.46 -10.24 -11.15
C GLY A 339 -27.72 -8.76 -11.27
N THR A 340 -28.49 -8.40 -12.30
CA THR A 340 -28.97 -7.05 -12.52
C THR A 340 -30.35 -6.90 -11.91
N TYR A 341 -30.52 -5.83 -11.17
CA TYR A 341 -31.73 -5.46 -10.45
C TYR A 341 -32.26 -4.15 -10.99
N THR A 342 -33.58 -4.05 -11.13
CA THR A 342 -34.25 -2.88 -11.67
C THR A 342 -35.35 -2.40 -10.72
N ALA A 343 -35.44 -1.10 -10.51
CA ALA A 343 -36.59 -0.45 -9.91
C ALA A 343 -37.03 0.75 -10.73
N THR A 344 -38.27 1.15 -10.51
CA THR A 344 -38.85 2.33 -11.16
C THR A 344 -39.23 3.35 -10.11
N ILE A 345 -38.64 4.54 -10.19
CA ILE A 345 -39.13 5.71 -9.46
C ILE A 345 -40.37 6.22 -10.22
N PRO A 346 -41.52 6.46 -9.53
CA PRO A 346 -42.73 6.95 -10.17
C PRO A 346 -42.52 8.27 -10.92
N ALA A 347 -43.31 8.46 -11.99
CA ALA A 347 -43.28 9.67 -12.77
C ALA A 347 -43.55 10.92 -11.94
N GLN A 348 -42.68 11.92 -12.07
CA GLN A 348 -42.83 13.20 -11.37
C GLN A 348 -43.82 14.10 -12.09
N GLN A 349 -44.59 14.86 -11.31
CA GLN A 349 -45.68 15.71 -11.82
C GLN A 349 -45.25 17.16 -12.07
N SER A 350 -44.02 17.51 -11.71
CA SER A 350 -43.46 18.85 -11.88
C SER A 350 -41.96 18.78 -12.20
N PRO A 351 -41.41 19.75 -12.95
CA PRO A 351 -39.97 19.87 -13.14
C PRO A 351 -39.23 20.12 -11.82
N GLY A 352 -38.00 19.66 -11.73
CA GLY A 352 -37.14 19.86 -10.56
C GLY A 352 -36.07 18.78 -10.45
N SER A 353 -35.57 18.56 -9.23
CA SER A 353 -34.54 17.55 -8.97
C SER A 353 -35.05 16.44 -8.05
N ILE A 354 -34.74 15.20 -8.40
CA ILE A 354 -34.86 14.04 -7.52
C ILE A 354 -33.48 13.72 -6.97
N GLU A 355 -33.38 13.44 -5.68
CA GLU A 355 -32.21 12.77 -5.10
C GLU A 355 -32.51 11.29 -4.90
N TYR A 356 -31.58 10.39 -5.20
CA TYR A 356 -31.73 8.96 -4.91
C TYR A 356 -30.41 8.27 -4.57
N TYR A 357 -30.50 7.15 -3.87
CA TYR A 357 -29.38 6.22 -3.66
C TYR A 357 -29.91 4.79 -3.65
N ILE A 358 -29.01 3.82 -3.87
CA ILE A 358 -29.34 2.40 -3.84
C ILE A 358 -28.78 1.80 -2.56
N TYR A 359 -29.60 1.02 -1.87
CA TYR A 359 -29.26 0.31 -0.64
C TYR A 359 -29.39 -1.19 -0.86
N ALA A 360 -28.39 -1.96 -0.44
CA ALA A 360 -28.40 -3.42 -0.47
C ALA A 360 -28.04 -3.99 0.89
N ILE A 361 -28.67 -5.10 1.29
CA ILE A 361 -28.37 -5.85 2.51
C ILE A 361 -28.37 -7.35 2.24
N ASP A 362 -27.43 -8.06 2.85
CA ASP A 362 -27.34 -9.51 2.80
C ASP A 362 -27.95 -10.19 4.04
N SER A 363 -28.05 -11.51 4.00
CA SER A 363 -28.62 -12.36 5.07
C SER A 363 -27.81 -12.36 6.36
N SER A 364 -26.59 -11.82 6.36
CA SER A 364 -25.78 -11.64 7.58
C SER A 364 -26.06 -10.29 8.27
N GLY A 365 -26.81 -9.40 7.62
CA GLY A 365 -27.07 -8.03 8.07
C GLY A 365 -26.03 -7.02 7.58
N TYR A 366 -25.04 -7.45 6.79
CA TYR A 366 -24.10 -6.53 6.14
C TYR A 366 -24.84 -5.75 5.05
N ASN A 367 -24.65 -4.44 5.03
CA ASN A 367 -25.33 -3.54 4.11
C ASN A 367 -24.38 -2.49 3.54
N ILE A 368 -24.74 -1.99 2.36
CA ILE A 368 -24.04 -0.92 1.64
C ILE A 368 -25.05 0.04 1.01
N SER A 369 -24.67 1.31 0.90
CA SER A 369 -25.38 2.30 0.11
C SER A 369 -24.45 2.93 -0.92
N THR A 370 -24.98 3.30 -2.07
CA THR A 370 -24.27 4.23 -2.97
C THR A 370 -24.20 5.63 -2.36
N GLU A 371 -23.44 6.51 -2.99
CA GLU A 371 -23.63 7.95 -2.80
C GLU A 371 -25.02 8.40 -3.27
N ASN A 372 -25.37 9.65 -2.95
CA ASN A 372 -26.58 10.29 -3.44
C ASN A 372 -26.36 10.79 -4.87
N TYR A 373 -27.23 10.36 -5.78
CA TYR A 373 -27.31 10.82 -7.15
C TYR A 373 -28.43 11.84 -7.31
N THR A 374 -28.36 12.65 -8.36
CA THR A 374 -29.40 13.63 -8.72
C THR A 374 -29.90 13.37 -10.14
N VAL A 375 -31.22 13.29 -10.30
CA VAL A 375 -31.88 13.29 -11.62
C VAL A 375 -32.56 14.64 -11.81
N ILE A 376 -32.32 15.29 -12.95
CA ILE A 376 -33.03 16.50 -13.36
C ILE A 376 -34.28 16.11 -14.15
N VAL A 377 -35.44 16.50 -13.64
CA VAL A 377 -36.73 16.32 -14.28
C VAL A 377 -37.08 17.56 -15.08
N GLU A 378 -37.08 17.42 -16.40
CA GLU A 378 -37.34 18.49 -17.35
C GLU A 378 -38.81 18.53 -17.76
N PRO A 379 -39.38 19.72 -18.03
CA PRO A 379 -40.72 19.81 -18.61
C PRO A 379 -40.77 19.11 -19.96
N VAL A 380 -41.89 18.47 -20.27
CA VAL A 380 -42.15 17.99 -21.64
C VAL A 380 -42.33 19.22 -22.52
N SER A 381 -41.48 19.41 -23.53
CA SER A 381 -41.69 20.48 -24.50
C SER A 381 -42.90 20.13 -25.36
N GLU A 382 -43.93 20.98 -25.33
CA GLU A 382 -44.98 20.94 -26.36
C GLU A 382 -44.35 21.34 -27.71
N GLY A 383 -43.85 20.35 -28.45
CA GLY A 383 -43.54 20.51 -29.86
C GLY A 383 -42.28 19.80 -30.36
N THR A 384 -42.37 18.50 -30.62
CA THR A 384 -41.98 17.89 -31.92
C THR A 384 -42.43 16.42 -32.00
N TYR A 385 -43.74 16.18 -32.16
CA TYR A 385 -44.20 14.97 -32.82
C TYR A 385 -44.10 15.19 -34.34
N ILE A 386 -42.91 14.98 -34.92
CA ILE A 386 -42.80 14.68 -36.35
C ILE A 386 -41.69 13.65 -36.61
N ALA A 387 -42.17 12.45 -36.91
CA ALA A 387 -41.56 11.43 -37.77
C ALA A 387 -40.30 10.69 -37.29
N GLU A 388 -40.49 9.66 -36.45
CA GLU A 388 -39.76 8.39 -36.59
C GLU A 388 -40.70 7.21 -36.31
N LEU A 389 -41.68 7.01 -37.19
CA LEU A 389 -42.44 5.76 -37.27
C LEU A 389 -42.56 5.33 -38.73
N LEU A 390 -41.45 4.93 -39.35
CA LEU A 390 -41.43 4.09 -40.56
C LEU A 390 -39.99 3.78 -40.99
N LEU A 391 -39.32 2.88 -40.28
CA LEU A 391 -38.24 2.07 -40.87
C LEU A 391 -38.39 0.62 -40.39
N GLY A 392 -39.39 -0.05 -40.98
CA GLY A 392 -39.63 -1.47 -40.80
C GLY A 392 -40.37 -2.03 -42.01
N LEU A 393 -39.59 -2.57 -42.96
CA LEU A 393 -39.94 -3.51 -44.04
C LEU A 393 -40.28 -2.95 -45.46
N PRO A 394 -39.97 -3.73 -46.53
CA PRO A 394 -39.20 -3.28 -47.70
C PRO A 394 -39.99 -3.21 -49.03
N ILE A 395 -39.28 -2.82 -50.12
CA ILE A 395 -39.50 -3.12 -51.56
C ILE A 395 -39.79 -1.88 -52.47
N LEU A 396 -38.74 -1.52 -53.24
CA LEU A 396 -38.68 -1.28 -54.70
C LEU A 396 -39.81 -0.51 -55.48
N TRP A 397 -39.31 0.43 -56.31
CA TRP A 397 -39.89 1.13 -57.47
C TRP A 397 -40.86 2.29 -57.19
N LEU A 398 -40.55 3.53 -57.62
CA LEU A 398 -40.71 3.99 -59.01
C LEU A 398 -40.20 5.44 -59.24
N ILE A 399 -39.74 5.63 -60.47
CA ILE A 399 -39.08 6.72 -61.18
C ILE A 399 -39.89 8.03 -61.36
N ALA A 400 -39.15 9.16 -61.29
CA ALA A 400 -39.24 10.44 -62.01
C ALA A 400 -40.59 11.09 -62.38
N TYR A 401 -40.78 12.35 -61.95
CA TYR A 401 -41.32 13.42 -62.81
C TYR A 401 -40.88 14.82 -62.32
N ILE A 402 -39.68 15.26 -62.74
CA ILE A 402 -39.35 16.69 -62.80
C ILE A 402 -39.74 17.14 -64.20
N ALA A 403 -40.87 17.84 -64.31
CA ALA A 403 -41.21 18.61 -65.49
C ALA A 403 -41.79 19.97 -65.07
N THR A 404 -40.99 21.01 -65.34
CA THR A 404 -41.40 22.31 -65.88
C THR A 404 -42.58 23.05 -65.22
N CYS A 405 -42.27 24.12 -64.47
CA CYS A 405 -42.75 25.47 -64.77
C CYS A 405 -42.03 26.52 -63.91
N ARG A 406 -40.89 27.02 -64.39
CA ARG A 406 -40.45 28.39 -64.11
C ARG A 406 -40.13 29.05 -65.44
N ARG A 407 -41.10 29.80 -65.96
CA ARG A 407 -40.88 30.88 -66.91
C ARG A 407 -41.34 32.18 -66.26
N THR A 408 -40.44 33.16 -66.35
CA THR A 408 -40.66 34.61 -66.46
C THR A 408 -41.23 35.37 -65.26
N HIS A 409 -40.38 36.19 -64.63
CA HIS A 409 -40.42 37.64 -64.83
C HIS A 409 -39.13 38.33 -64.36
N ARG A 410 -38.48 38.98 -65.34
CA ARG A 410 -37.44 40.04 -65.34
C ARG A 410 -36.08 39.78 -64.72
#